data_AF-A0A512AR25-F1
#
_entry.id   AF-A0A512AR25-F1
#
_cell.length_a   1.000
_cell.length_b   1.000
_cell.length_c   1.000
_cell.angle_alpha   90.00
_cell.angle_beta   90.00
_cell.angle_gamma   90.00
#
_symmetry.space_group_name_H-M   'P 1'
#
loop_
_entity.id
_entity.type
_entity.pdbx_description
1 polymer ?
#
loop_
_entity_poly.entity_id
_entity_poly.type
_entity_poly.pdbx_seq_one_letter_code
_entity_poly.pdbx_strand_id
1 'polypeptide(L)'
;MTGGTVLPFGKARPFPSAQVLDLAVAVAIGRDLARTEADLLARIEDWFLCPATRSEIAGSIARLLEKDWARRSDAGECALCLTEAGIAATTTLSGGMIRMIDRGRGLFKTAFLLQMFDFGKGQCP
;
A
#
# COMPACT_ATOMS: atom_id res chain seq x y z
N MET A 1 -39.74 -22.67 13.73
CA MET A 1 -38.97 -21.71 12.90
C MET A 1 -38.23 -20.77 13.83
N THR A 2 -36.94 -20.99 14.06
CA THR A 2 -36.10 -20.09 14.86
C THR A 2 -35.46 -19.08 13.92
N GLY A 3 -36.00 -17.85 13.93
CA GLY A 3 -35.42 -16.73 13.19
C GLY A 3 -34.05 -16.38 13.75
N GLY A 4 -33.01 -16.55 12.94
CA GLY A 4 -31.65 -16.15 13.31
C GLY A 4 -31.57 -14.63 13.44
N THR A 5 -31.26 -14.16 14.65
CA THR A 5 -30.94 -12.76 14.90
C THR A 5 -29.71 -12.38 14.09
N VAL A 6 -29.89 -11.59 13.03
CA VAL A 6 -28.79 -10.99 12.28
C VAL A 6 -28.20 -9.90 13.16
N LEU A 7 -27.01 -10.15 13.73
CA LEU A 7 -26.26 -9.12 14.43
C LEU A 7 -25.78 -8.09 13.39
N PRO A 8 -26.17 -6.80 13.50
CA PRO A 8 -25.64 -5.79 12.62
C PRO A 8 -24.14 -5.68 12.88
N PHE A 9 -23.34 -5.97 11.86
CA PHE A 9 -21.92 -5.64 11.90
C PHE A 9 -21.82 -4.14 12.18
N GLY A 10 -21.33 -3.78 13.37
CA GLY A 10 -21.25 -2.39 13.81
C GLY A 10 -20.47 -1.53 12.81
N LYS A 11 -20.57 -0.20 12.93
CA LYS A 11 -19.73 0.74 12.16
C LYS A 11 -18.26 0.57 12.55
N ALA A 12 -17.62 -0.46 11.99
CA ALA A 12 -16.19 -0.64 12.04
C ALA A 12 -15.54 0.39 11.11
N ARG A 13 -14.32 0.84 11.45
CA ARG A 13 -13.48 1.54 10.47
C ARG A 13 -13.46 0.71 9.18
N PRO A 14 -13.75 1.30 8.01
CA PRO A 14 -13.72 0.57 6.77
C PRO A 14 -12.32 -0.02 6.57
N PHE A 15 -12.25 -1.30 6.21
CA PHE A 15 -11.00 -1.95 5.87
C PHE A 15 -10.35 -1.21 4.67
N PRO A 16 -9.03 -0.95 4.68
CA PRO A 16 -8.40 -0.26 3.57
C PRO A 16 -8.57 -1.07 2.28
N SER A 17 -9.21 -0.50 1.26
CA SER A 17 -9.39 -1.13 -0.04
C SER A 17 -8.35 -0.58 -1.01
N ALA A 18 -7.71 -1.47 -1.76
CA ALA A 18 -6.65 -1.12 -2.72
C ALA A 18 -6.51 -2.21 -3.77
N GLN A 19 -6.09 -1.81 -4.97
CA GLN A 19 -5.54 -2.76 -5.92
C GLN A 19 -4.13 -3.19 -5.46
N VAL A 20 -3.66 -4.35 -5.90
CA VAL A 20 -2.29 -4.80 -5.59
C VAL A 20 -1.25 -3.80 -6.13
N LEU A 21 -1.55 -3.17 -7.28
CA LEU A 21 -0.73 -2.10 -7.84
C LEU A 21 -0.68 -0.86 -6.92
N ASP A 22 -1.82 -0.44 -6.35
CA ASP A 22 -1.88 0.69 -5.41
C ASP A 22 -0.98 0.44 -4.20
N LEU A 23 -1.00 -0.78 -3.67
CA LEU A 23 -0.16 -1.18 -2.57
C LEU A 23 1.32 -1.16 -2.94
N ALA A 24 1.69 -1.68 -4.12
CA ALA A 24 3.07 -1.67 -4.57
C ALA A 24 3.60 -0.24 -4.76
N VAL A 25 2.81 0.64 -5.37
CA VAL A 25 3.17 2.06 -5.50
C VAL A 25 3.34 2.71 -4.13
N ALA A 26 2.43 2.45 -3.19
CA ALA A 26 2.55 2.97 -1.82
C ALA A 26 3.82 2.44 -1.10
N VAL A 27 4.18 1.17 -1.27
CA VAL A 27 5.42 0.59 -0.73
C VAL A 27 6.65 1.26 -1.35
N ALA A 28 6.66 1.53 -2.65
CA ALA A 28 7.78 2.19 -3.32
C ALA A 28 7.98 3.63 -2.79
N ILE A 29 6.89 4.38 -2.59
CA ILE A 29 6.91 5.72 -1.99
C ILE A 29 7.38 5.66 -0.53
N GLY A 30 6.72 4.87 0.30
CA GLY A 30 6.98 4.83 1.75
C GLY A 30 8.40 4.41 2.12
N ARG A 31 9.09 3.69 1.22
CA ARG A 31 10.47 3.23 1.43
C ARG A 31 11.53 4.13 0.77
N ASP A 32 11.13 5.26 0.18
CA ASP A 32 11.98 6.13 -0.67
C ASP A 32 12.72 5.35 -1.77
N LEU A 33 12.02 4.41 -2.42
CA LEU A 33 12.60 3.55 -3.47
C LEU A 33 12.42 4.09 -4.88
N ALA A 34 11.67 5.17 -5.06
CA ALA A 34 11.43 5.81 -6.35
C ALA A 34 11.41 7.33 -6.18
N ARG A 35 12.30 8.02 -6.90
CA ARG A 35 12.40 9.49 -6.88
C ARG A 35 11.88 10.13 -8.15
N THR A 36 11.81 9.34 -9.23
CA THR A 36 11.24 9.70 -10.52
C THR A 36 10.12 8.74 -10.91
N GLU A 37 9.28 9.14 -11.86
CA GLU A 37 8.24 8.26 -12.44
C GLU A 37 8.88 7.03 -13.12
N ALA A 38 10.06 7.21 -13.73
CA ALA A 38 10.81 6.13 -14.36
C ALA A 38 11.30 5.10 -13.34
N ASP A 39 11.79 5.54 -12.17
CA ASP A 39 12.17 4.62 -11.09
C ASP A 39 10.96 3.83 -10.62
N LEU A 40 9.82 4.49 -10.42
CA LEU A 40 8.60 3.85 -9.97
C LEU A 40 8.16 2.78 -10.96
N LEU A 41 8.16 3.10 -12.26
CA LEU A 41 7.82 2.15 -13.32
C LEU A 41 8.76 0.93 -13.29
N ALA A 42 10.07 1.16 -13.27
CA ALA A 42 11.07 0.09 -13.25
C ALA A 42 10.92 -0.83 -12.03
N ARG A 43 10.59 -0.28 -10.85
CA ARG A 43 10.34 -1.08 -9.64
C ARG A 43 9.10 -1.94 -9.76
N ILE A 44 8.03 -1.40 -10.33
CA ILE A 44 6.79 -2.16 -10.53
C ILE A 44 7.01 -3.28 -11.54
N GLU A 45 7.71 -3.02 -12.65
CA GLU A 45 8.02 -4.06 -13.64
C GLU A 45 8.85 -5.20 -13.04
N ASP A 46 9.87 -4.85 -12.23
CA ASP A 46 10.71 -5.80 -11.52
C ASP A 46 9.92 -6.66 -10.52
N TRP A 47 9.08 -6.04 -9.68
CA TRP A 47 8.34 -6.77 -8.64
C TRP A 47 7.24 -7.67 -9.19
N PHE A 48 6.57 -7.25 -10.27
CA PHE A 48 5.48 -8.01 -10.87
C PHE A 48 5.93 -8.94 -12.00
N LEU A 49 7.20 -8.87 -12.40
CA LEU A 49 7.76 -9.63 -13.52
C LEU A 49 6.95 -9.45 -14.81
N CYS A 50 6.38 -8.24 -15.01
CA CYS A 50 5.46 -7.91 -16.08
C CYS A 50 5.64 -6.44 -16.48
N PRO A 51 5.66 -6.11 -17.79
CA PRO A 51 5.69 -4.73 -18.24
C PRO A 51 4.50 -3.93 -17.70
N ALA A 52 4.74 -2.69 -17.29
CA ALA A 52 3.71 -1.77 -16.83
C ALA A 52 3.68 -0.55 -17.75
N THR A 53 2.51 0.07 -17.87
CA THR A 53 2.35 1.30 -18.62
C THR A 53 2.34 2.51 -17.69
N ARG A 54 2.80 3.66 -18.20
CA ARG A 54 2.73 4.92 -17.45
C ARG A 54 1.31 5.28 -17.03
N SER A 55 0.30 4.96 -17.85
CA SER A 55 -1.10 5.24 -17.53
C SER A 55 -1.63 4.40 -16.38
N GLU A 56 -1.18 3.14 -16.23
CA GLU A 56 -1.53 2.29 -15.08
C GLU A 56 -0.93 2.84 -13.78
N ILE A 57 0.34 3.26 -13.83
CA ILE A 57 1.02 3.90 -12.69
C ILE A 57 0.33 5.23 -12.32
N ALA A 58 0.04 6.08 -13.31
CA ALA A 58 -0.69 7.33 -13.09
C ALA A 58 -2.07 7.11 -12.48
N GLY A 59 -2.81 6.09 -12.96
CA GLY A 59 -4.09 5.70 -12.39
C GLY A 59 -3.99 5.21 -10.95
N SER A 60 -2.93 4.48 -10.61
CA SER A 60 -2.62 4.07 -9.24
C SER A 60 -2.34 5.27 -8.33
N ILE A 61 -1.48 6.20 -8.77
CA ILE A 61 -1.17 7.42 -8.04
C ILE A 61 -2.45 8.25 -7.80
N ALA A 62 -3.29 8.41 -8.82
CA ALA A 62 -4.55 9.15 -8.70
C ALA A 62 -5.46 8.57 -7.60
N ARG A 63 -5.60 7.24 -7.53
CA ARG A 63 -6.38 6.56 -6.48
C ARG A 63 -5.77 6.75 -5.09
N LEU A 64 -4.44 6.75 -4.97
CA LEU A 64 -3.77 6.99 -3.68
C LEU A 64 -3.98 8.42 -3.19
N LEU A 65 -3.96 9.40 -4.10
CA LEU A 65 -4.27 10.80 -3.80
C LEU A 65 -5.75 10.97 -3.41
N GLU A 66 -6.68 10.36 -4.15
CA GLU A 66 -8.12 10.41 -3.87
C GLU A 66 -8.48 9.84 -2.48
N LYS A 67 -7.75 8.82 -2.03
CA LYS A 67 -7.93 8.19 -0.71
C LYS A 67 -7.22 8.91 0.43
N ASP A 68 -6.52 10.02 0.16
CA ASP A 68 -5.61 10.70 1.09
C ASP A 68 -4.54 9.76 1.68
N TRP A 69 -4.07 8.77 0.90
CA TRP A 69 -2.97 7.88 1.29
C TRP A 69 -1.61 8.45 0.91
N ALA A 70 -1.58 9.27 -0.14
CA ALA A 70 -0.39 10.00 -0.55
C ALA A 70 -0.73 11.47 -0.77
N ARG A 71 0.29 12.32 -0.71
CA ARG A 71 0.23 13.73 -1.11
C ARG A 71 1.40 14.06 -2.01
N ARG A 72 1.22 15.11 -2.81
CA ARG A 72 2.34 15.70 -3.53
C ARG A 72 3.22 16.46 -2.53
N SER A 73 4.51 16.16 -2.58
CA SER A 73 5.56 16.90 -1.88
C SER A 73 6.16 17.92 -2.85
N ASP A 74 6.90 18.90 -2.35
CA ASP A 74 7.65 19.86 -3.18
C ASP A 74 9.06 19.34 -3.53
N ALA A 75 9.41 18.13 -3.10
CA ALA A 75 10.74 17.54 -3.25
C ALA A 75 10.90 16.67 -4.51
N GLY A 76 11.30 17.27 -5.63
CA GLY A 76 11.76 16.55 -6.84
C GLY A 76 10.70 16.27 -7.92
N GLU A 77 11.06 15.48 -8.93
CA GLU A 77 10.23 15.24 -10.13
C GLU A 77 9.06 14.25 -9.91
N CYS A 78 9.19 13.30 -8.98
CA CYS A 78 8.10 12.44 -8.53
C CYS A 78 7.89 12.59 -7.02
N ALA A 79 7.68 13.83 -6.61
CA ALA A 79 7.53 14.20 -5.21
C ALA A 79 6.19 13.71 -4.66
N LEU A 80 6.14 12.46 -4.24
CA LEU A 80 5.02 11.87 -3.50
C LEU A 80 5.51 11.48 -2.13
N CYS A 81 4.68 11.71 -1.12
CA CYS A 81 4.91 11.23 0.23
C CYS A 81 3.65 10.54 0.75
N LEU A 82 3.81 9.56 1.64
CA LEU A 82 2.68 8.91 2.29
C LEU A 82 2.18 9.74 3.47
N THR A 83 0.86 9.84 3.59
CA THR A 83 0.21 10.35 4.80
C THR A 83 0.24 9.30 5.91
N GLU A 84 -0.10 9.69 7.15
CA GLU A 84 -0.29 8.72 8.23
C GLU A 84 -1.34 7.66 7.89
N ALA A 85 -2.43 8.07 7.23
CA ALA A 85 -3.47 7.16 6.78
C ALA A 85 -2.94 6.17 5.72
N GLY A 86 -2.12 6.65 4.79
CA GLY A 86 -1.46 5.82 3.78
C GLY A 86 -0.48 4.83 4.39
N ILE A 87 0.32 5.24 5.38
CA ILE A 87 1.23 4.35 6.10
C ILE A 87 0.44 3.26 6.84
N ALA A 88 -0.61 3.63 7.56
CA ALA A 88 -1.45 2.68 8.29
C ALA A 88 -2.12 1.67 7.34
N ALA A 89 -2.64 2.14 6.21
CA ALA A 89 -3.26 1.29 5.21
C ALA A 89 -2.25 0.35 4.54
N THR A 90 -1.11 0.87 4.09
CA THR A 90 -0.01 0.11 3.46
C THR A 90 0.53 -0.96 4.40
N THR A 91 0.72 -0.62 5.69
CA THR A 91 1.15 -1.57 6.72
C THR A 91 0.11 -2.68 6.92
N THR A 92 -1.17 -2.31 7.01
CA THR A 92 -2.27 -3.27 7.18
C THR A 92 -2.34 -4.28 6.02
N LEU A 93 -2.31 -3.77 4.79
CA LEU A 93 -2.39 -4.59 3.59
C LEU A 93 -1.14 -5.45 3.38
N SER A 94 0.06 -4.91 3.63
CA SER A 94 1.32 -5.66 3.57
C SER A 94 1.33 -6.83 4.57
N GLY A 95 0.84 -6.59 5.79
CA GLY A 95 0.69 -7.63 6.81
C GLY A 95 -0.30 -8.72 6.38
N GLY A 96 -1.42 -8.32 5.78
CA GLY A 96 -2.39 -9.25 5.17
C GLY A 96 -1.76 -10.11 4.08
N MET A 97 -1.02 -9.51 3.15
CA MET A 97 -0.31 -10.24 2.09
C MET A 97 0.68 -11.26 2.63
N ILE A 98 1.53 -10.86 3.59
CA ILE A 98 2.48 -11.79 4.22
C ILE A 98 1.74 -12.98 4.84
N ARG A 99 0.64 -12.73 5.57
CA ARG A 99 -0.16 -13.81 6.17
C ARG A 99 -0.84 -14.70 5.13
N MET A 100 -1.22 -14.17 3.97
CA MET A 100 -1.76 -14.99 2.87
C MET A 100 -0.67 -15.87 2.24
N ILE A 101 0.53 -15.33 2.03
CA ILE A 101 1.70 -16.11 1.55
C ILE A 101 2.04 -17.23 2.55
N ASP A 102 1.99 -16.91 3.83
CA ASP A 102 2.14 -17.85 4.95
C ASP A 102 1.00 -18.88 5.04
N ARG A 103 -0.08 -18.71 4.28
CA ARG A 103 -1.33 -19.47 4.39
C ARG A 103 -1.92 -19.48 5.81
N GLY A 104 -1.64 -18.43 6.60
CA GLY A 104 -2.05 -18.30 8.00
C GLY A 104 -1.39 -19.30 8.97
N ARG A 105 -0.29 -19.94 8.59
CA ARG A 105 0.35 -21.03 9.36
C ARG A 105 1.30 -20.55 10.46
N GLY A 106 1.58 -19.26 10.54
CA GLY A 106 2.51 -18.64 11.47
C GLY A 106 3.98 -18.96 11.20
N LEU A 107 4.34 -19.41 10.00
CA LEU A 107 5.73 -19.76 9.65
C LEU A 107 6.56 -18.48 9.47
N PHE A 108 5.94 -17.44 8.92
CA PHE A 108 6.53 -16.10 8.88
C PHE A 108 6.14 -15.30 10.11
N LYS A 109 7.13 -14.82 10.88
CA LYS A 109 6.91 -13.81 11.92
C LYS A 109 6.56 -12.48 11.24
N THR A 110 5.29 -12.26 10.91
CA THR A 110 4.81 -11.09 10.16
C THR A 110 5.29 -9.77 10.75
N ALA A 111 5.28 -9.64 12.09
CA ALA A 111 5.74 -8.44 12.77
C ALA A 111 7.21 -8.11 12.44
N PHE A 112 8.07 -9.13 12.34
CA PHE A 112 9.48 -8.96 11.98
C PHE A 112 9.66 -8.52 10.53
N LEU A 113 8.89 -9.11 9.60
CA LEU A 113 8.93 -8.71 8.19
C LEU A 113 8.39 -7.29 7.99
N LEU A 114 7.36 -6.89 8.74
CA LEU A 114 6.83 -5.53 8.69
C LEU A 114 7.84 -4.49 9.20
N GLN A 115 8.64 -4.83 10.22
CA GLN A 115 9.71 -3.94 10.71
C GLN A 115 10.78 -3.67 9.64
N MET A 116 11.03 -4.61 8.72
CA MET A 116 11.98 -4.41 7.63
C MET A 116 11.50 -3.43 6.56
N PHE A 117 10.18 -3.18 6.47
CA PHE A 117 9.68 -2.27 5.46
C PHE A 117 9.95 -0.80 5.79
N ASP A 118 9.88 -0.39 7.06
CA ASP A 118 10.11 1.00 7.51
C ASP A 118 9.55 2.06 6.56
N PHE A 119 8.22 2.18 6.54
CA PHE A 119 7.50 3.11 5.66
C PHE A 119 7.60 4.58 6.08
N GLY A 120 8.30 4.89 7.18
CA GLY A 120 8.50 6.26 7.65
C GLY A 120 9.45 7.07 6.76
N LYS A 121 10.22 6.41 5.89
CA LYS A 121 11.21 7.07 5.03
C LYS A 121 10.58 7.98 3.98
N GLY A 122 9.40 7.62 3.48
CA GLY A 122 8.64 8.41 2.52
C GLY A 122 7.45 9.16 3.14
N GLN A 123 7.41 9.32 4.46
CA GLN A 123 6.31 10.01 5.14
C GLN A 123 6.34 11.52 4.83
N CYS A 124 5.16 12.12 4.68
CA CYS A 124 5.05 13.57 4.56
C CYS A 124 5.54 14.27 5.85
N PRO A 125 6.18 15.45 5.74
CA PRO A 125 6.58 16.25 6.89
C PRO A 125 5.37 16.72 7.73
#